data_AF-W4LM16-F1
#
_entry.id   AF-W4LM16-F1
#
_cell.length_a   1.000
_cell.length_b   1.000
_cell.length_c   1.000
_cell.angle_alpha   90.00
_cell.angle_beta   90.00
_cell.angle_gamma   90.00
#
_symmetry.space_group_name_H-M   'P 1'
#
loop_
_entity.id
_entity.type
_entity.pdbx_description
1 polymer ?
#
loop_
_entity_poly.entity_id
_entity_poly.type
_entity_poly.pdbx_seq_one_letter_code
_entity_poly.pdbx_strand_id
1 'polypeptide(L)'
;MTLFFLCSQEESRRFQHYLADLPVEAWDQQSACDQWLVKDVVGHLVGNAEFYATTVERGLSGQLDPLPGRPPAGTGHPSLGAATTAAGAIANRERLGDQLLSTLAANADRLLELLLGLSP
;
A
#
# COMPACT_ATOMS: atom_id res chain seq x y z
N MET A 1 -4.71 -9.03 21.74
CA MET A 1 -5.03 -8.70 20.34
C MET A 1 -5.62 -7.30 20.18
N THR A 2 -6.62 -6.89 20.99
CA THR A 2 -7.28 -5.57 20.88
C THR A 2 -6.34 -4.35 20.89
N LEU A 3 -5.28 -4.38 21.71
CA LEU A 3 -4.26 -3.32 21.77
C LEU A 3 -3.42 -3.18 20.49
N PHE A 4 -3.10 -4.29 19.82
CA PHE A 4 -2.34 -4.27 18.56
C PHE A 4 -3.13 -3.59 17.44
N PHE A 5 -4.41 -3.92 17.35
CA PHE A 5 -5.33 -3.39 16.35
C PHE A 5 -5.67 -1.91 16.53
N LEU A 6 -5.85 -1.45 17.78
CA LEU A 6 -6.00 -0.03 18.10
C LEU A 6 -4.74 0.76 17.73
N CYS A 7 -3.56 0.21 18.02
CA CYS A 7 -2.29 0.80 17.61
C CYS A 7 -2.20 0.92 16.08
N SER A 8 -2.57 -0.11 15.32
CA SER A 8 -2.53 -0.07 13.84
C SER A 8 -3.43 1.02 13.23
N GLN A 9 -4.63 1.23 13.77
CA GLN A 9 -5.52 2.29 13.29
C GLN A 9 -4.98 3.70 13.62
N GLU A 10 -4.50 3.90 14.85
CA GLU A 10 -3.94 5.17 15.27
C GLU A 10 -2.68 5.54 14.47
N GLU A 11 -1.78 4.58 14.28
CA GLU A 11 -0.56 4.77 13.48
C GLU A 11 -0.89 5.07 12.01
N SER A 12 -1.91 4.41 11.43
CA SER A 12 -2.37 4.71 10.07
C SER A 12 -2.87 6.15 9.95
N ARG A 13 -3.70 6.62 10.89
CA ARG A 13 -4.20 8.00 10.91
C ARG A 13 -3.07 9.01 11.11
N ARG A 14 -2.16 8.76 12.05
CA ARG A 14 -1.03 9.65 12.31
C ARG A 14 -0.15 9.79 11.06
N PHE A 15 0.08 8.70 10.35
CA PHE A 15 0.83 8.72 9.10
C PHE A 15 0.09 9.48 7.98
N GLN A 16 -1.23 9.29 7.84
CA GLN A 16 -2.03 10.04 6.87
C GLN A 16 -2.00 11.56 7.15
N HIS A 17 -2.12 11.97 8.42
CA HIS A 17 -1.98 13.36 8.82
C HIS A 17 -0.58 13.92 8.52
N TYR A 18 0.46 13.17 8.86
CA TYR A 18 1.84 13.55 8.55
C TYR A 18 2.02 13.82 7.05
N LEU A 19 1.50 12.95 6.18
CA LEU A 19 1.59 13.15 4.73
C LEU A 19 0.80 14.37 4.25
N ALA A 20 -0.38 14.62 4.81
CA ALA A 20 -1.20 15.77 4.46
C ALA A 20 -0.53 17.11 4.83
N ASP A 21 0.26 17.12 5.90
CA ASP A 21 0.96 18.31 6.41
C ASP A 21 2.34 18.54 5.76
N LEU A 22 2.77 17.67 4.83
CA LEU A 22 4.05 17.85 4.15
C LEU A 22 4.05 19.11 3.26
N PRO A 23 5.13 19.92 3.29
CA PRO A 23 5.29 21.02 2.36
C PRO A 23 5.37 20.49 0.93
N VAL A 24 4.92 21.28 -0.05
CA VAL A 24 4.80 20.83 -1.44
C VAL A 24 6.15 20.38 -2.01
N GLU A 25 7.24 21.02 -1.60
CA GLU A 25 8.60 20.70 -2.04
C GLU A 25 9.10 19.36 -1.49
N ALA A 26 8.55 18.87 -0.37
CA ALA A 26 8.92 17.56 0.18
C ALA A 26 8.47 16.40 -0.72
N TRP A 27 7.41 16.59 -1.49
CA TRP A 27 6.88 15.56 -2.40
C TRP A 27 7.83 15.23 -3.55
N ASP A 28 8.67 16.20 -3.94
CA ASP A 28 9.67 16.08 -5.01
C ASP A 28 11.07 15.74 -4.49
N GLN A 29 11.24 15.50 -3.18
CA GLN A 29 12.53 15.05 -2.63
C GLN A 29 12.81 13.60 -3.00
N GLN A 30 14.09 13.32 -3.24
CA GLN A 30 14.60 11.96 -3.46
C GLN A 30 14.38 11.10 -2.23
N SER A 31 13.78 9.92 -2.39
CA SER A 31 13.65 8.94 -1.32
C SER A 31 14.93 8.11 -1.15
N ALA A 32 15.02 7.32 -0.09
CA ALA A 32 16.11 6.36 0.11
C ALA A 32 16.15 5.25 -0.97
N CYS A 33 15.08 5.09 -1.77
CA CYS A 33 15.12 4.32 -2.99
C CYS A 33 15.49 5.25 -4.14
N ASP A 34 16.65 5.03 -4.78
CA ASP A 34 17.18 5.87 -5.86
C ASP A 34 16.22 6.05 -7.05
N GLN A 35 15.24 5.15 -7.19
CA GLN A 35 14.27 5.18 -8.28
C GLN A 35 13.03 6.04 -7.98
N TRP A 36 12.88 6.55 -6.75
CA TRP A 36 11.62 7.13 -6.27
C TRP A 36 11.80 8.47 -5.59
N LEU A 37 10.91 9.39 -5.91
CA LEU A 37 10.63 10.57 -5.10
C LEU A 37 9.66 10.20 -3.97
N VAL A 38 9.48 11.08 -2.98
CA VAL A 38 8.53 10.86 -1.87
C VAL A 38 7.11 10.55 -2.40
N LYS A 39 6.65 11.26 -3.44
CA LYS A 39 5.36 10.97 -4.10
C LYS A 39 5.26 9.56 -4.69
N ASP A 40 6.37 9.00 -5.17
CA ASP A 40 6.39 7.63 -5.71
C ASP A 40 6.33 6.61 -4.58
N VAL A 41 6.96 6.88 -3.44
CA VAL A 41 6.81 6.06 -2.24
C VAL A 41 5.34 5.98 -1.84
N VAL A 42 4.61 7.10 -1.87
CA VAL A 42 3.17 7.09 -1.58
C VAL A 42 2.38 6.32 -2.64
N GLY A 43 2.75 6.43 -3.93
CA GLY A 43 2.20 5.59 -5.00
C GLY A 43 2.42 4.08 -4.78
N HIS A 44 3.58 3.70 -4.22
CA HIS A 44 3.86 2.33 -3.81
C HIS A 44 2.95 1.88 -2.67
N LEU A 45 2.78 2.72 -1.64
CA LEU A 45 1.93 2.41 -0.49
C LEU A 45 0.46 2.24 -0.89
N VAL A 46 -0.06 3.05 -1.82
CA VAL A 46 -1.41 2.87 -2.36
C VAL A 46 -1.58 1.48 -2.99
N GLY A 47 -0.62 1.09 -3.84
CA GLY A 47 -0.65 -0.20 -4.51
C GLY A 47 -0.56 -1.38 -3.53
N ASN A 48 0.26 -1.26 -2.49
CA ASN A 48 0.38 -2.29 -1.47
C ASN A 48 -0.91 -2.43 -0.66
N ALA A 49 -1.51 -1.34 -0.22
CA ALA A 49 -2.76 -1.36 0.54
C ALA A 49 -3.89 -2.02 -0.28
N GLU A 50 -4.02 -1.66 -1.55
CA GLU A 50 -4.98 -2.29 -2.48
C GLU A 50 -4.70 -3.78 -2.68
N PHE A 51 -3.44 -4.13 -2.91
CA PHE A 51 -3.01 -5.51 -3.15
C PHE A 51 -3.33 -6.40 -1.96
N TYR A 52 -2.99 -5.98 -0.74
CA TYR A 52 -3.26 -6.76 0.46
C TYR A 52 -4.75 -6.83 0.78
N ALA A 53 -5.49 -5.71 0.66
CA ALA A 53 -6.93 -5.72 0.88
C ALA A 53 -7.62 -6.72 -0.06
N THR A 54 -7.28 -6.66 -1.35
CA THR A 54 -7.82 -7.58 -2.37
C THR A 54 -7.42 -9.02 -2.10
N THR A 55 -6.17 -9.28 -1.71
CA THR A 55 -5.70 -10.64 -1.43
C THR A 55 -6.40 -11.25 -0.22
N VAL A 56 -6.58 -10.48 0.86
CA VAL A 56 -7.28 -10.94 2.07
C VAL A 56 -8.76 -11.21 1.75
N GLU A 57 -9.42 -10.27 1.07
CA GLU A 57 -10.83 -10.43 0.67
C GLU A 57 -11.05 -11.66 -0.22
N ARG A 58 -10.18 -11.88 -1.22
CA ARG A 58 -10.21 -13.09 -2.05
C ARG A 58 -10.01 -14.36 -1.22
N GLY A 59 -9.04 -14.35 -0.30
CA GLY A 59 -8.80 -15.47 0.62
C GLY A 59 -10.02 -15.79 1.48
N LEU A 60 -10.70 -14.77 2.03
CA LEU A 60 -11.94 -14.92 2.79
C LEU A 60 -13.08 -15.49 1.94
N SER A 61 -13.11 -15.21 0.64
CA SER A 61 -14.05 -15.79 -0.32
C SER A 61 -13.65 -17.19 -0.84
N GLY A 62 -12.54 -17.76 -0.35
CA GLY A 62 -12.03 -19.07 -0.78
C GLY A 62 -11.25 -19.06 -2.10
N GLN A 63 -10.93 -17.89 -2.66
CA GLN A 63 -10.15 -17.77 -3.88
C GLN A 63 -8.66 -17.69 -3.55
N LEU A 64 -7.92 -18.77 -3.81
CA LEU A 64 -6.51 -18.92 -3.43
C LEU A 64 -5.52 -18.79 -4.60
N ASP A 65 -6.02 -18.68 -5.83
CA ASP A 65 -5.17 -18.52 -7.01
C ASP A 65 -4.44 -17.17 -6.99
N PRO A 66 -3.17 -17.12 -7.45
CA PRO A 66 -2.41 -15.88 -7.49
C PRO A 66 -3.12 -14.83 -8.35
N LEU A 67 -3.01 -13.56 -7.94
CA LEU A 67 -3.46 -12.44 -8.77
C LEU A 67 -2.66 -12.40 -10.08
N PRO A 68 -3.23 -11.89 -11.18
CA PRO A 68 -2.52 -11.74 -12.45
C PRO A 68 -1.16 -11.05 -12.28
N GLY A 69 -0.12 -11.60 -12.92
CA GLY A 69 1.24 -11.08 -12.81
C GLY A 69 1.98 -11.46 -11.52
N ARG A 70 1.36 -12.21 -10.60
CA ARG A 70 2.00 -12.72 -9.39
C ARG A 70 2.51 -14.15 -9.59
N PRO A 71 3.73 -14.48 -9.13
CA PRO A 71 4.21 -15.85 -9.15
C PRO A 71 3.38 -16.74 -8.20
N PRO A 72 3.34 -18.06 -8.44
CA PRO A 72 2.75 -19.02 -7.51
C PRO A 72 3.26 -18.87 -6.08
N ALA A 73 2.43 -19.24 -5.10
CA ALA A 73 2.82 -19.25 -3.69
C ALA A 73 4.12 -20.04 -3.48
N GLY A 74 5.04 -19.48 -2.69
CA GLY A 74 6.35 -20.09 -2.41
C GLY A 74 7.42 -19.89 -3.49
N THR A 75 7.12 -19.28 -4.63
CA THR A 75 8.07 -19.07 -5.74
C THR A 75 8.49 -17.61 -5.95
N GLY A 76 7.92 -16.68 -5.18
CA GLY A 76 8.28 -15.27 -5.25
C GLY A 76 9.66 -14.99 -4.65
N HIS A 77 10.47 -14.19 -5.34
CA HIS A 77 11.76 -13.70 -4.83
C HIS A 77 11.84 -12.17 -4.99
N PRO A 78 12.30 -11.40 -3.98
CA PRO A 78 12.33 -9.94 -4.04
C PRO A 78 13.09 -9.36 -5.24
N SER A 79 14.19 -10.00 -5.66
CA SER A 79 14.97 -9.55 -6.81
C SER A 79 14.23 -9.64 -8.15
N LEU A 80 13.18 -10.45 -8.24
CA LEU A 80 12.39 -10.60 -9.46
C LEU A 80 11.37 -9.46 -9.63
N GLY A 81 11.04 -8.75 -8.55
CA GLY A 81 9.97 -7.76 -8.52
C GLY A 81 10.42 -6.31 -8.34
N ALA A 82 11.72 -6.04 -8.13
CA ALA A 82 12.16 -4.69 -7.78
C ALA A 82 11.84 -3.66 -8.87
N ALA A 83 12.21 -3.94 -10.13
CA ALA A 83 11.95 -3.03 -11.24
C ALA A 83 10.46 -2.84 -11.55
N THR A 84 9.66 -3.90 -11.45
CA THR A 84 8.21 -3.83 -11.66
C THR A 84 7.52 -3.08 -10.52
N THR A 85 7.99 -3.24 -9.28
CA THR A 85 7.53 -2.46 -8.13
C THR A 85 7.84 -0.98 -8.33
N ALA A 86 9.07 -0.66 -8.77
CA ALA A 86 9.48 0.71 -9.05
C ALA A 86 8.58 1.39 -10.08
N ALA A 87 8.37 0.75 -11.22
CA ALA A 87 7.50 1.26 -12.29
C ALA A 87 6.03 1.36 -11.85
N GLY A 88 5.52 0.37 -11.11
CA GLY A 88 4.14 0.37 -10.63
C GLY A 88 3.83 1.50 -9.66
N ALA A 89 4.78 1.85 -8.80
CA ALA A 89 4.66 2.97 -7.87
C ALA A 89 4.53 4.32 -8.60
N ILE A 90 5.38 4.55 -9.61
CA ILE A 90 5.33 5.75 -10.46
C ILE A 90 4.01 5.79 -11.23
N ALA A 91 3.62 4.68 -11.87
CA ALA A 91 2.38 4.60 -12.63
C ALA A 91 1.13 4.87 -11.76
N ASN A 92 1.11 4.36 -10.53
CA ASN A 92 0.05 4.66 -9.57
C ASN A 92 0.00 6.14 -9.22
N ARG A 93 1.16 6.75 -8.92
CA ARG A 93 1.26 8.18 -8.61
C ARG A 93 0.77 9.05 -9.76
N GLU A 94 1.19 8.75 -10.99
CA GLU A 94 0.79 9.48 -12.19
C GLU A 94 -0.70 9.34 -12.50
N ARG A 95 -1.23 8.12 -12.37
CA ARG A 95 -2.67 7.85 -12.61
C ARG A 95 -3.57 8.55 -11.60
N LEU A 96 -3.17 8.61 -10.34
CA LEU A 96 -4.00 9.13 -9.26
C LEU A 96 -3.91 10.65 -9.11
N GLY A 97 -2.74 11.24 -9.36
CA GLY A 97 -2.52 12.69 -9.23
C GLY A 97 -3.01 13.20 -7.88
N ASP A 98 -3.91 14.17 -7.89
CA ASP A 98 -4.47 14.82 -6.69
C ASP A 98 -5.26 13.85 -5.78
N GLN A 99 -5.67 12.69 -6.29
CA GLN A 99 -6.39 11.66 -5.52
C GLN A 99 -5.45 10.71 -4.77
N LEU A 100 -4.14 10.91 -4.82
CA LEU A 100 -3.16 9.98 -4.27
C LEU A 100 -3.37 9.73 -2.77
N LEU A 101 -3.51 10.80 -1.98
CA LEU A 101 -3.68 10.71 -0.52
C LEU A 101 -5.04 10.13 -0.12
N SER A 102 -6.12 10.56 -0.76
CA SER A 102 -7.47 10.06 -0.47
C SER A 102 -7.59 8.58 -0.82
N THR A 103 -6.95 8.14 -1.91
CA THR A 103 -6.91 6.73 -2.29
C THR A 103 -6.08 5.89 -1.32
N LEU A 104 -4.94 6.41 -0.84
CA LEU A 104 -4.17 5.74 0.20
C LEU A 104 -5.00 5.51 1.45
N ALA A 105 -5.68 6.56 1.93
CA ALA A 105 -6.52 6.48 3.12
C ALA A 105 -7.62 5.42 2.95
N ALA A 106 -8.38 5.48 1.85
CA ALA A 106 -9.46 4.53 1.57
C ALA A 106 -8.97 3.08 1.51
N ASN A 107 -7.84 2.83 0.83
CA ASN A 107 -7.29 1.48 0.73
C ASN A 107 -6.72 0.96 2.06
N ALA A 108 -6.09 1.83 2.86
CA ALA A 108 -5.58 1.48 4.17
C ALA A 108 -6.71 1.16 5.15
N ASP A 109 -7.78 1.97 5.15
CA ASP A 109 -8.96 1.74 6.00
C ASP A 109 -9.65 0.42 5.63
N ARG A 110 -9.86 0.16 4.33
CA ARG A 110 -10.40 -1.13 3.85
C ARG A 110 -9.55 -2.31 4.31
N LEU A 111 -8.22 -2.21 4.21
CA LEU A 111 -7.33 -3.29 4.67
C LEU A 111 -7.44 -3.50 6.18
N LEU A 112 -7.44 -2.42 6.96
CA LEU A 112 -7.58 -2.51 8.42
C LEU A 112 -8.91 -3.12 8.82
N GLU A 113 -10.03 -2.72 8.20
CA GLU A 113 -11.35 -3.31 8.44
C GLU A 113 -11.37 -4.82 8.19
N LEU A 114 -10.78 -5.28 7.08
CA LEU A 114 -10.66 -6.70 6.77
C LEU A 114 -9.84 -7.45 7.84
N LEU A 115 -8.69 -6.90 8.24
CA LEU A 115 -7.81 -7.51 9.23
C LEU A 115 -8.45 -7.55 10.63
N LEU A 116 -9.23 -6.53 10.99
CA LEU A 116 -9.98 -6.46 12.25
C LEU A 116 -11.12 -7.48 12.28
N GLY A 117 -11.69 -7.81 11.13
CA GLY A 117 -12.74 -8.82 10.98
C GLY A 117 -12.24 -10.27 11.09
N LEU A 118 -10.92 -10.50 11.07
CA LEU A 118 -10.35 -11.84 11.21
C LEU A 118 -10.48 -12.31 12.66
N SER A 119 -11.10 -13.47 12.85
CA SER A 119 -11.09 -14.17 14.14
C SER A 119 -9.77 -14.94 14.32
N PRO A 120 -9.21 -15.01 15.55
CA PRO A 120 -8.02 -15.81 15.84
C PRO A 120 -8.24 -17.32 15.62
#